data_AF-B4EZ07-F1
#
_entry.id   AF-B4EZ07-F1
#
_cell.length_a   1.000
_cell.length_b   1.000
_cell.length_c   1.000
_cell.angle_alpha   90.00
_cell.angle_beta   90.00
_cell.angle_gamma   90.00
#
_symmetry.space_group_name_H-M   'P 1'
#
loop_
_entity.id
_entity.type
_entity.pdbx_description
1 polymer ?
#
loop_
_entity_poly.entity_id
_entity_poly.type
_entity_poly.pdbx_seq_one_letter_code
_entity_poly.pdbx_strand_id
1 'polypeptide(L)'
;MTKIFKIPFATQGDKTVVPVEIQTDGSVSYTQGYGYDYERDQVTDPAAKDIEREKMNSLFHDITESIGEMQLQGFAKWSEAGKPYAIRSVVYHNNKVWQSKIENNNIEPIAGNAWAELKADITANEVGAYNKAEADKRFQPVGKYQAEGYSYAKAESDTKYQPKGNYAPAGNYANKGDSYTKAESDGKYQPKGNYQASGDYATNTNLKNELNKKFDKGNISQATGTSTAHVISQKAATDAFQPKGNYQPKGNYALVGASYTKTESDNKYQPKGNYLATGYSYSKSESDGKYQPKGNYQPKGNYAVIGSSYTKAESDSRYQAKGNVTLKEIFSSNKGLTDGQSVHISMDCRGRFLFISANHSGGGKPSLCLIPMDDFPICVPLGAGSYAIVRLKNNGMIFQVDYQYNDSAIHKVNVLV
;
A
#
# COMPACT_ATOMS: atom_id res chain seq x y z
N MET A 1 -25.06 -61.88 -9.07
CA MET A 1 -25.22 -62.47 -7.72
C MET A 1 -26.73 -62.58 -7.44
N THR A 2 -27.27 -63.79 -7.32
CA THR A 2 -28.74 -64.02 -7.29
C THR A 2 -29.34 -64.09 -5.89
N LYS A 3 -28.54 -64.25 -4.83
CA LYS A 3 -28.99 -64.28 -3.43
C LYS A 3 -28.00 -63.58 -2.49
N ILE A 4 -28.54 -62.80 -1.56
CA ILE A 4 -27.82 -62.20 -0.44
C ILE A 4 -28.23 -62.96 0.83
N PHE A 5 -27.26 -63.49 1.58
CA PHE A 5 -27.50 -64.25 2.81
C PHE A 5 -27.69 -63.31 4.00
N LYS A 6 -28.88 -62.70 4.10
CA LYS A 6 -29.27 -61.92 5.29
C LYS A 6 -29.59 -62.80 6.50
N ILE A 7 -30.08 -64.01 6.22
CA ILE A 7 -30.39 -65.03 7.20
C ILE A 7 -29.60 -66.26 6.76
N PRO A 8 -28.68 -66.78 7.60
CA PRO A 8 -27.92 -67.98 7.29
C PRO A 8 -28.83 -69.19 7.03
N PHE A 9 -28.29 -70.19 6.34
CA PHE A 9 -28.97 -71.46 6.13
C PHE A 9 -29.26 -72.13 7.48
N ALA A 10 -30.40 -72.82 7.59
CA ALA A 10 -30.80 -73.55 8.79
C ALA A 10 -30.73 -72.73 10.11
N THR A 11 -30.95 -71.41 10.10
CA THR A 11 -31.01 -70.60 11.33
C THR A 11 -32.00 -71.18 12.35
N GLN A 12 -33.18 -71.60 11.90
CA GLN A 12 -34.22 -72.25 12.72
C GLN A 12 -34.11 -73.79 12.73
N GLY A 13 -33.18 -74.37 11.98
CA GLY A 13 -32.99 -75.82 11.91
C GLY A 13 -32.04 -76.31 13.01
N ASP A 14 -32.17 -77.60 13.33
CA ASP A 14 -31.24 -78.30 14.23
C ASP A 14 -29.82 -78.25 13.66
N LYS A 15 -28.88 -77.92 14.54
CA LYS A 15 -27.46 -77.77 14.25
C LYS A 15 -26.66 -78.42 15.37
N THR A 16 -25.64 -79.17 14.99
CA THR A 16 -24.65 -79.71 15.93
C THR A 16 -23.26 -79.25 15.51
N VAL A 17 -22.45 -78.83 16.48
CA VAL A 17 -21.10 -78.32 16.23
C VAL A 17 -20.27 -79.37 15.49
N VAL A 18 -19.63 -78.96 14.39
CA VAL A 18 -18.65 -79.76 13.68
C VAL A 18 -17.26 -79.39 14.20
N PRO A 19 -16.49 -80.33 14.75
CA PRO A 19 -15.15 -80.06 15.26
C PRO A 19 -14.20 -79.57 14.16
N VAL A 20 -13.19 -78.77 14.53
CA VAL A 20 -12.12 -78.41 13.61
C VAL A 20 -11.16 -79.58 13.41
N GLU A 21 -10.73 -80.19 14.51
CA GLU A 21 -9.76 -81.28 14.53
C GLU A 21 -10.32 -82.58 13.95
N ILE A 22 -9.43 -83.41 13.40
CA ILE A 22 -9.77 -84.73 12.87
C ILE A 22 -10.32 -85.61 14.00
N GLN A 23 -11.47 -86.26 13.76
CA GLN A 23 -12.09 -87.15 14.72
C GLN A 23 -11.59 -88.59 14.55
N THR A 24 -11.18 -89.22 15.65
CA THR A 24 -10.64 -90.59 15.64
C THR A 24 -11.70 -91.65 15.31
N ASP A 25 -12.97 -91.30 15.47
CA ASP A 25 -14.13 -92.15 15.16
C ASP A 25 -14.56 -92.06 13.68
N GLY A 26 -13.81 -91.34 12.84
CA GLY A 26 -14.12 -91.12 11.42
C GLY A 26 -15.24 -90.11 11.15
N SER A 27 -15.77 -89.44 12.18
CA SER A 27 -16.82 -88.44 12.02
C SER A 27 -16.32 -87.18 11.31
N VAL A 28 -17.24 -86.48 10.62
CA VAL A 28 -16.94 -85.23 9.91
C VAL A 28 -16.30 -84.17 10.83
N SER A 29 -15.28 -83.50 10.30
CA SER A 29 -14.61 -82.33 10.89
C SER A 29 -14.29 -81.30 9.81
N TYR A 30 -13.97 -80.06 10.17
CA TYR A 30 -13.54 -79.05 9.20
C TYR A 30 -12.21 -79.40 8.54
N THR A 31 -11.30 -80.08 9.25
CA THR A 31 -9.99 -80.46 8.68
C THR A 31 -10.09 -81.65 7.73
N GLN A 32 -10.83 -82.70 8.12
CA GLN A 32 -10.91 -83.94 7.34
C GLN A 32 -12.04 -83.93 6.31
N GLY A 33 -13.09 -83.14 6.51
CA GLY A 33 -14.35 -83.26 5.79
C GLY A 33 -15.08 -84.58 6.10
N TYR A 34 -16.00 -84.97 5.22
CA TYR A 34 -16.60 -86.30 5.24
C TYR A 34 -15.57 -87.32 4.72
N GLY A 35 -15.11 -88.21 5.60
CA GLY A 35 -14.08 -89.20 5.29
C GLY A 35 -14.60 -90.46 4.60
N TYR A 36 -13.70 -91.45 4.41
CA TYR A 36 -13.96 -92.72 3.71
C TYR A 36 -15.21 -93.47 4.22
N ASP A 37 -15.50 -93.39 5.52
CA ASP A 37 -16.65 -94.12 6.08
C ASP A 37 -18.00 -93.62 5.55
N TYR A 38 -18.08 -92.41 4.98
CA TYR A 38 -19.29 -91.85 4.38
C TYR A 38 -19.50 -92.23 2.89
N GLU A 39 -18.51 -92.85 2.24
CA GLU A 39 -18.64 -93.38 0.86
C GLU A 39 -18.86 -94.90 0.83
N ARG A 40 -18.76 -95.56 1.98
CA ARG A 40 -19.02 -96.99 2.13
C ARG A 40 -20.48 -97.32 1.83
N ASP A 41 -20.71 -98.55 1.37
CA ASP A 41 -22.05 -99.05 1.08
C ASP A 41 -22.87 -99.21 2.38
N GLN A 42 -23.92 -98.41 2.49
CA GLN A 42 -24.76 -98.33 3.70
C GLN A 42 -25.58 -99.59 3.97
N VAL A 43 -25.74 -100.47 2.97
CA VAL A 43 -26.53 -101.70 3.10
C VAL A 43 -25.65 -102.85 3.58
N THR A 44 -24.38 -102.87 3.17
CA THR A 44 -23.50 -104.03 3.32
C THR A 44 -22.31 -103.81 4.27
N ASP A 45 -21.90 -102.57 4.53
CA ASP A 45 -20.78 -102.26 5.43
C ASP A 45 -21.29 -101.63 6.75
N PRO A 46 -21.18 -102.34 7.90
CA PRO A 46 -21.61 -101.81 9.19
C PRO A 46 -20.77 -100.63 9.69
N ALA A 47 -19.62 -100.35 9.08
CA ALA A 47 -18.81 -99.16 9.37
C ALA A 47 -19.22 -97.94 8.53
N ALA A 48 -20.19 -98.07 7.62
CA ALA A 48 -20.71 -96.94 6.85
C ALA A 48 -21.36 -95.89 7.76
N LYS A 49 -21.15 -94.62 7.44
CA LYS A 49 -21.73 -93.47 8.14
C LYS A 49 -22.72 -92.73 7.24
N ASP A 50 -23.83 -92.32 7.84
CA ASP A 50 -24.81 -91.44 7.21
C ASP A 50 -24.39 -89.97 7.33
N ILE A 51 -24.71 -89.17 6.30
CA ILE A 51 -24.58 -87.72 6.39
C ILE A 51 -25.58 -87.19 7.41
N GLU A 52 -25.08 -86.71 8.54
CA GLU A 52 -25.91 -86.22 9.63
C GLU A 52 -26.49 -84.85 9.25
N ARG A 53 -27.82 -84.75 9.20
CA ARG A 53 -28.55 -83.54 8.77
C ARG A 53 -28.15 -82.32 9.60
N GLU A 54 -28.05 -82.46 10.91
CA GLU A 54 -27.69 -81.41 11.86
C GLU A 54 -26.24 -80.95 11.69
N LYS A 55 -25.32 -81.83 11.28
CA LYS A 55 -23.93 -81.43 10.97
C LYS A 55 -23.85 -80.76 9.61
N MET A 56 -24.55 -81.28 8.60
CA MET A 56 -24.65 -80.65 7.29
C MET A 56 -25.29 -79.25 7.37
N ASN A 57 -26.32 -79.10 8.22
CA ASN A 57 -26.93 -77.80 8.51
C ASN A 57 -25.92 -76.83 9.13
N SER A 58 -25.10 -77.27 10.09
CA SER A 58 -24.05 -76.44 10.69
C SER A 58 -23.02 -75.99 9.66
N LEU A 59 -22.53 -76.90 8.81
CA LEU A 59 -21.56 -76.55 7.75
C LEU A 59 -22.11 -75.48 6.80
N PHE A 60 -23.36 -75.63 6.34
CA PHE A 60 -23.98 -74.63 5.48
C PHE A 60 -24.32 -73.34 6.22
N HIS A 61 -24.69 -73.43 7.50
CA HIS A 61 -24.92 -72.27 8.35
C HIS A 61 -23.66 -71.43 8.45
N ASP A 62 -22.53 -72.03 8.85
CA ASP A 62 -21.26 -71.33 9.09
C ASP A 62 -20.73 -70.67 7.80
N ILE A 63 -20.87 -71.35 6.66
CA ILE A 63 -20.51 -70.80 5.34
C ILE A 63 -21.41 -69.62 4.97
N THR A 64 -22.74 -69.79 5.07
CA THR A 64 -23.68 -68.75 4.64
C THR A 64 -23.73 -67.56 5.58
N GLU A 65 -23.44 -67.75 6.86
CA GLU A 65 -23.22 -66.68 7.83
C GLU A 65 -21.98 -65.87 7.45
N SER A 66 -20.83 -66.53 7.26
CA SER A 66 -19.58 -65.86 6.87
C SER A 66 -19.73 -65.05 5.58
N ILE A 67 -20.37 -65.65 4.55
CA ILE A 67 -20.67 -64.96 3.28
C ILE A 67 -21.64 -63.80 3.51
N GLY A 68 -22.68 -64.01 4.33
CA GLY A 68 -23.68 -62.99 4.65
C GLY A 68 -23.07 -61.77 5.33
N GLU A 69 -22.19 -61.97 6.30
CA GLU A 69 -21.46 -60.89 6.96
C GLU A 69 -20.65 -60.07 5.95
N MET A 70 -19.89 -60.72 5.07
CA MET A 70 -19.12 -60.04 4.03
C MET A 70 -20.00 -59.32 3.00
N GLN A 71 -21.12 -59.90 2.61
CA GLN A 71 -22.06 -59.28 1.66
C GLN A 71 -22.74 -58.04 2.25
N LEU A 72 -22.98 -58.01 3.57
CA LEU A 72 -23.64 -56.90 4.26
C LEU A 72 -22.65 -55.79 4.65
N GLN A 73 -21.45 -56.15 5.08
CA GLN A 73 -20.46 -55.20 5.63
C GLN A 73 -19.39 -54.81 4.60
N GLY A 74 -19.28 -55.53 3.48
CA GLY A 74 -18.27 -55.35 2.43
C GLY A 74 -16.92 -55.99 2.74
N PHE A 75 -16.63 -56.29 4.00
CA PHE A 75 -15.38 -56.90 4.47
C PHE A 75 -15.66 -58.01 5.48
N ALA A 76 -14.70 -58.94 5.63
CA ALA A 76 -14.77 -59.95 6.68
C ALA A 76 -14.72 -59.28 8.06
N LYS A 77 -15.55 -59.75 8.98
CA LYS A 77 -15.56 -59.25 10.36
C LYS A 77 -14.29 -59.70 11.08
N TRP A 78 -13.72 -58.81 11.90
CA TRP A 78 -12.61 -59.20 12.75
C TRP A 78 -13.06 -60.22 13.80
N SER A 79 -12.24 -61.24 14.01
CA SER A 79 -12.42 -62.25 15.05
C SER A 79 -11.09 -62.63 15.71
N GLU A 80 -11.16 -63.10 16.95
CA GLU A 80 -10.01 -63.62 17.70
C GLU A 80 -9.44 -64.88 17.04
N ALA A 81 -10.31 -65.76 16.53
CA ALA A 81 -9.93 -66.99 15.84
C ALA A 81 -9.27 -66.74 14.48
N GLY A 82 -9.48 -65.58 13.85
CA GLY A 82 -8.84 -65.20 12.60
C GLY A 82 -7.39 -64.73 12.76
N LYS A 83 -6.88 -64.64 13.99
CA LYS A 83 -5.48 -64.31 14.23
C LYS A 83 -4.56 -65.47 13.83
N PRO A 84 -3.35 -65.18 13.35
CA PRO A 84 -2.82 -63.86 13.06
C PRO A 84 -3.22 -63.35 11.66
N TYR A 85 -3.50 -62.04 11.55
CA TYR A 85 -3.82 -61.42 10.26
C TYR A 85 -2.54 -61.05 9.49
N ALA A 86 -2.48 -61.43 8.21
CA ALA A 86 -1.38 -61.04 7.33
C ALA A 86 -1.36 -59.52 7.06
N ILE A 87 -0.20 -58.98 6.65
CA ILE A 87 -0.09 -57.57 6.25
C ILE A 87 -1.08 -57.26 5.11
N ARG A 88 -1.70 -56.08 5.14
CA ARG A 88 -2.74 -55.62 4.21
C ARG A 88 -4.09 -56.35 4.27
N SER A 89 -4.27 -57.34 5.16
CA SER A 89 -5.60 -57.90 5.45
C SER A 89 -6.57 -56.80 5.88
N VAL A 90 -7.80 -56.83 5.37
CA VAL A 90 -8.82 -55.83 5.66
C VAL A 90 -9.97 -56.48 6.42
N VAL A 91 -10.34 -55.89 7.55
CA VAL A 91 -11.39 -56.39 8.44
C VAL A 91 -12.37 -55.28 8.83
N TYR A 92 -13.61 -55.66 9.09
CA TYR A 92 -14.60 -54.79 9.71
C TYR A 92 -14.61 -55.01 11.22
N HIS A 93 -14.44 -53.93 12.00
CA HIS A 93 -14.49 -53.97 13.46
C HIS A 93 -14.99 -52.65 14.04
N ASN A 94 -15.87 -52.70 15.05
CA ASN A 94 -16.42 -51.52 15.74
C ASN A 94 -16.94 -50.42 14.78
N ASN A 95 -17.72 -50.82 13.77
CA ASN A 95 -18.27 -49.95 12.72
C ASN A 95 -17.24 -49.21 11.86
N LYS A 96 -16.04 -49.78 11.75
CA LYS A 96 -14.93 -49.22 10.97
C LYS A 96 -14.25 -50.31 10.16
N VAL A 97 -13.62 -49.91 9.07
CA VAL A 97 -12.78 -50.80 8.26
C VAL A 97 -11.33 -50.57 8.63
N TRP A 98 -10.58 -51.65 8.82
CA TRP A 98 -9.19 -51.60 9.26
C TRP A 98 -8.30 -52.44 8.35
N GLN A 99 -7.14 -51.91 8.00
CA GLN A 99 -6.11 -52.63 7.24
C GLN A 99 -4.90 -52.92 8.13
N SER A 100 -4.45 -54.18 8.15
CA SER A 100 -3.25 -54.58 8.90
C SER A 100 -1.99 -53.95 8.29
N LYS A 101 -1.14 -53.38 9.13
CA LYS A 101 0.14 -52.73 8.77
C LYS A 101 1.36 -53.59 9.06
N ILE A 102 1.19 -54.70 9.77
CA ILE A 102 2.27 -55.59 10.19
C ILE A 102 1.98 -57.03 9.76
N GLU A 103 3.02 -57.82 9.58
CA GLU A 103 2.90 -59.27 9.42
C GLU A 103 2.49 -59.92 10.73
N ASN A 104 1.82 -61.07 10.64
CA ASN A 104 1.38 -61.87 11.78
C ASN A 104 0.66 -61.05 12.87
N ASN A 105 -0.29 -60.20 12.48
CA ASN A 105 -0.94 -59.27 13.38
C ASN A 105 -1.92 -59.98 14.32
N ASN A 106 -1.57 -60.01 15.60
CA ASN A 106 -2.36 -60.59 16.69
C ASN A 106 -3.12 -59.53 17.53
N ILE A 107 -3.04 -58.26 17.13
CA ILE A 107 -3.57 -57.13 17.90
C ILE A 107 -5.00 -56.84 17.43
N GLU A 108 -5.90 -56.53 18.35
CA GLU A 108 -7.27 -56.08 18.02
C GLU A 108 -7.23 -54.72 17.29
N PRO A 109 -8.07 -54.49 16.25
CA PRO A 109 -8.06 -53.26 15.49
C PRO A 109 -8.25 -51.99 16.32
N ILE A 110 -7.21 -51.16 16.35
CA ILE A 110 -7.17 -49.85 16.98
C ILE A 110 -6.19 -48.94 16.23
N ALA A 111 -6.41 -47.62 16.26
CA ALA A 111 -5.52 -46.67 15.63
C ALA A 111 -4.09 -46.78 16.19
N GLY A 112 -3.11 -47.05 15.31
CA GLY A 112 -1.71 -47.14 15.73
C GLY A 112 -0.78 -47.78 14.70
N ASN A 113 0.22 -48.50 15.21
CA ASN A 113 1.25 -49.11 14.37
C ASN A 113 0.76 -50.37 13.66
N ALA A 114 -0.10 -51.16 14.30
CA ALA A 114 -0.57 -52.44 13.78
C ALA A 114 -1.71 -52.33 12.77
N TRP A 115 -2.55 -51.29 12.88
CA TRP A 115 -3.74 -51.10 12.03
C TRP A 115 -3.85 -49.67 11.50
N ALA A 116 -4.29 -49.56 10.25
CA ALA A 116 -4.74 -48.32 9.63
C ALA A 116 -6.27 -48.32 9.51
N GLU A 117 -6.94 -47.29 10.01
CA GLU A 117 -8.37 -47.08 9.75
C GLU A 117 -8.55 -46.67 8.28
N LEU A 118 -9.36 -47.42 7.53
CA LEU A 118 -9.78 -47.05 6.18
C LEU A 118 -11.06 -46.22 6.28
N LYS A 119 -10.91 -44.90 6.13
CA LYS A 119 -12.02 -43.93 6.18
C LYS A 119 -12.67 -43.78 4.81
N ALA A 120 -13.99 -43.69 4.78
CA ALA A 120 -14.74 -43.37 3.57
C ALA A 120 -14.52 -41.92 3.12
N ASP A 121 -14.39 -41.01 4.10
CA ASP A 121 -14.15 -39.59 3.88
C ASP A 121 -12.80 -39.20 4.50
N ILE A 122 -11.89 -38.69 3.67
CA ILE A 122 -10.61 -38.14 4.09
C ILE A 122 -10.74 -36.62 4.09
N THR A 123 -10.57 -35.99 5.25
CA THR A 123 -10.59 -34.53 5.34
C THR A 123 -9.25 -33.93 4.93
N ALA A 124 -9.25 -32.70 4.42
CA ALA A 124 -8.03 -32.00 4.01
C ALA A 124 -6.98 -31.95 5.14
N ASN A 125 -7.44 -31.76 6.39
CA ASN A 125 -6.60 -31.77 7.59
C ASN A 125 -5.86 -33.11 7.80
N GLU A 126 -6.48 -34.24 7.44
CA GLU A 126 -5.90 -35.58 7.65
C GLU A 126 -4.81 -35.93 6.63
N VAL A 127 -4.78 -35.28 5.47
CA VAL A 127 -3.73 -35.45 4.44
C VAL A 127 -2.75 -34.27 4.38
N GLY A 128 -2.83 -33.33 5.32
CA GLY A 128 -1.99 -32.13 5.31
C GLY A 128 -2.26 -31.20 4.13
N ALA A 129 -3.44 -31.29 3.52
CA ALA A 129 -3.91 -30.39 2.47
C ALA A 129 -4.71 -29.25 3.10
N TYR A 130 -4.61 -28.05 2.53
CA TYR A 130 -5.44 -26.93 2.95
C TYR A 130 -6.68 -26.87 2.06
N ASN A 131 -7.86 -26.68 2.65
CA ASN A 131 -9.02 -26.35 1.85
C ASN A 131 -8.88 -24.92 1.27
N LYS A 132 -9.68 -24.59 0.25
CA LYS A 132 -9.57 -23.29 -0.45
C LYS A 132 -9.65 -22.09 0.50
N ALA A 133 -10.53 -22.12 1.49
CA ALA A 133 -10.68 -21.03 2.46
C ALA A 133 -9.47 -20.88 3.39
N GLU A 134 -8.85 -21.99 3.77
CA GLU A 134 -7.60 -22.00 4.55
C GLU A 134 -6.41 -21.54 3.70
N ALA A 135 -6.35 -21.96 2.43
CA ALA A 135 -5.32 -21.55 1.49
C ALA A 135 -5.39 -20.03 1.21
N ASP A 136 -6.58 -19.49 0.95
CA ASP A 136 -6.80 -18.05 0.68
C ASP A 136 -6.50 -17.15 1.90
N LYS A 137 -6.59 -17.70 3.11
CA LYS A 137 -6.17 -17.02 4.35
C LYS A 137 -4.67 -17.09 4.57
N ARG A 138 -4.02 -18.21 4.24
CA ARG A 138 -2.62 -18.48 4.56
C ARG A 138 -1.65 -18.00 3.49
N PHE A 139 -2.05 -17.98 2.23
CA PHE A 139 -1.12 -17.79 1.12
C PHE A 139 -1.58 -16.70 0.13
N GLN A 140 -0.61 -16.09 -0.55
CA GLN A 140 -0.79 -15.13 -1.63
C GLN A 140 0.09 -15.47 -2.85
N PRO A 141 -0.26 -15.06 -4.08
CA PRO A 141 0.51 -15.37 -5.29
C PRO A 141 1.96 -14.92 -5.18
N VAL A 142 2.92 -15.78 -5.57
CA VAL A 142 4.35 -15.44 -5.61
C VAL A 142 4.60 -14.20 -6.48
N GLY A 143 5.41 -13.28 -5.96
CA GLY A 143 5.75 -12.01 -6.58
C GLY A 143 6.96 -11.39 -5.87
N LYS A 144 7.55 -10.34 -6.45
CA LYS A 144 8.71 -9.68 -5.84
C LYS A 144 8.25 -8.71 -4.74
N TYR A 145 7.98 -9.24 -3.57
CA TYR A 145 7.52 -8.48 -2.43
C TYR A 145 8.66 -8.23 -1.42
N GLN A 146 8.85 -6.98 -0.99
CA GLN A 146 9.80 -6.62 0.06
C GLN A 146 9.13 -6.66 1.45
N ALA A 147 9.89 -7.07 2.47
CA ALA A 147 9.41 -7.26 3.84
C ALA A 147 9.01 -5.95 4.55
N GLU A 148 8.02 -6.06 5.45
CA GLU A 148 7.53 -4.96 6.28
C GLU A 148 8.67 -4.37 7.12
N GLY A 149 8.83 -3.04 7.08
CA GLY A 149 9.91 -2.29 7.75
C GLY A 149 11.08 -1.85 6.84
N TYR A 150 11.15 -2.35 5.60
CA TYR A 150 12.21 -2.00 4.64
C TYR A 150 11.77 -1.09 3.48
N SER A 151 10.54 -0.60 3.47
CA SER A 151 10.03 0.24 2.38
C SER A 151 8.94 1.19 2.86
N TYR A 152 8.91 2.39 2.31
CA TYR A 152 7.81 3.35 2.47
C TYR A 152 6.87 3.22 1.26
N ALA A 153 5.56 3.23 1.46
CA ALA A 153 4.63 3.36 0.34
C ALA A 153 4.88 4.70 -0.37
N LYS A 154 4.71 4.78 -1.70
CA LYS A 154 4.97 6.02 -2.46
C LYS A 154 4.25 7.24 -1.87
N ALA A 155 2.99 7.06 -1.46
CA ALA A 155 2.21 8.11 -0.79
C ALA A 155 2.81 8.52 0.59
N GLU A 156 3.34 7.58 1.36
CA GLU A 156 4.02 7.85 2.65
C GLU A 156 5.38 8.52 2.44
N SER A 157 6.12 8.10 1.40
CA SER A 157 7.40 8.70 1.01
C SER A 157 7.20 10.14 0.53
N ASP A 158 6.21 10.39 -0.33
CA ASP A 158 5.86 11.73 -0.85
C ASP A 158 5.34 12.67 0.26
N THR A 159 4.71 12.12 1.31
CA THR A 159 4.27 12.91 2.48
C THR A 159 5.38 13.16 3.50
N LYS A 160 6.27 12.20 3.78
CA LYS A 160 7.32 12.32 4.82
C LYS A 160 8.67 12.83 4.31
N TYR A 161 8.96 12.72 3.01
CA TYR A 161 10.28 13.00 2.45
C TYR A 161 10.17 13.88 1.19
N GLN A 162 11.26 14.57 0.86
CA GLN A 162 11.40 15.40 -0.34
C GLN A 162 12.69 15.01 -1.10
N PRO A 163 12.76 15.13 -2.44
CA PRO A 163 13.95 14.72 -3.21
C PRO A 163 15.22 15.38 -2.67
N LYS A 164 16.38 14.72 -2.64
CA LYS A 164 17.64 15.42 -2.31
C LYS A 164 17.97 16.43 -3.40
N GLY A 165 18.20 17.67 -3.00
CA GLY A 165 18.57 18.77 -3.87
C GLY A 165 19.37 19.80 -3.09
N ASN A 166 20.06 20.70 -3.78
CA ASN A 166 20.65 21.88 -3.13
C ASN A 166 19.51 22.81 -2.70
N TYR A 167 19.07 22.70 -1.44
CA TYR A 167 18.02 23.55 -0.86
C TYR A 167 18.55 24.85 -0.27
N ALA A 168 19.82 25.20 -0.54
CA ALA A 168 20.22 26.59 -0.52
C ALA A 168 19.58 27.26 -1.73
N PRO A 169 18.86 28.38 -1.57
CA PRO A 169 18.34 29.03 -2.74
C PRO A 169 19.50 29.71 -3.46
N ALA A 170 19.67 29.40 -4.74
CA ALA A 170 20.36 30.32 -5.64
C ALA A 170 19.45 31.55 -5.81
N GLY A 171 19.55 32.51 -4.89
CA GLY A 171 18.74 33.72 -4.92
C GLY A 171 18.95 34.59 -3.68
N ASN A 172 19.35 35.84 -3.88
CA ASN A 172 19.51 36.86 -2.85
C ASN A 172 18.15 37.22 -2.22
N TYR A 173 18.04 37.26 -0.89
CA TYR A 173 16.80 37.59 -0.18
C TYR A 173 16.91 38.83 0.72
N ALA A 174 15.78 39.55 0.90
CA ALA A 174 15.61 40.63 1.87
C ALA A 174 14.42 40.37 2.83
N ASN A 175 14.52 40.86 4.08
CA ASN A 175 13.57 40.61 5.19
C ASN A 175 12.33 41.53 5.20
N LYS A 176 11.25 41.02 5.83
CA LYS A 176 9.90 41.58 5.94
C LYS A 176 9.83 42.94 6.67
N GLY A 177 9.22 43.93 6.02
CA GLY A 177 8.95 45.27 6.55
C GLY A 177 8.33 46.24 5.53
N ASP A 178 8.60 46.06 4.24
CA ASP A 178 8.32 47.09 3.22
C ASP A 178 7.47 46.58 2.03
N SER A 179 6.29 45.97 2.27
CA SER A 179 5.45 45.51 1.16
C SER A 179 3.96 45.65 1.41
N TYR A 180 3.25 46.25 0.45
CA TYR A 180 1.79 46.23 0.36
C TYR A 180 1.28 44.94 -0.28
N THR A 181 0.11 44.49 0.15
CA THR A 181 -0.54 43.24 -0.22
C THR A 181 -1.34 43.35 -1.52
N LYS A 182 -1.59 42.21 -2.16
CA LYS A 182 -2.32 42.10 -3.45
C LYS A 182 -3.72 42.72 -3.39
N ALA A 183 -4.41 42.60 -2.25
CA ALA A 183 -5.73 43.19 -2.01
C ALA A 183 -5.72 44.73 -2.03
N GLU A 184 -4.60 45.37 -1.67
CA GLU A 184 -4.45 46.84 -1.71
C GLU A 184 -4.17 47.36 -3.13
N SER A 185 -3.74 46.47 -4.04
CA SER A 185 -3.47 46.78 -5.46
C SER A 185 -4.71 46.61 -6.34
N ASP A 186 -5.56 45.62 -6.04
CA ASP A 186 -6.79 45.32 -6.79
C ASP A 186 -7.86 46.44 -6.67
N GLY A 187 -7.74 47.32 -5.66
CA GLY A 187 -8.64 48.47 -5.46
C GLY A 187 -8.26 49.77 -6.19
N LYS A 188 -7.08 49.84 -6.85
CA LYS A 188 -6.57 51.09 -7.47
C LYS A 188 -6.38 51.04 -8.99
N TYR A 189 -6.54 49.89 -9.66
CA TYR A 189 -6.32 49.75 -11.10
C TYR A 189 -7.25 48.70 -11.73
N GLN A 190 -7.65 48.89 -13.00
CA GLN A 190 -8.34 47.86 -13.79
C GLN A 190 -7.41 47.24 -14.87
N PRO A 191 -7.51 45.92 -15.15
CA PRO A 191 -6.70 45.24 -16.15
C PRO A 191 -7.21 45.43 -17.59
N LYS A 192 -6.28 45.59 -18.56
CA LYS A 192 -6.55 45.58 -20.01
C LYS A 192 -6.46 44.15 -20.60
N GLY A 193 -7.57 43.70 -21.19
CA GLY A 193 -7.70 42.96 -22.46
C GLY A 193 -7.11 41.53 -22.64
N ASN A 194 -7.98 40.60 -23.08
CA ASN A 194 -7.92 39.97 -24.41
C ASN A 194 -9.28 39.30 -24.74
N TYR A 195 -9.93 39.76 -25.81
CA TYR A 195 -11.19 39.19 -26.32
C TYR A 195 -10.88 38.06 -27.31
N GLN A 196 -11.47 36.89 -27.10
CA GLN A 196 -11.36 35.75 -28.01
C GLN A 196 -12.38 35.88 -29.15
N ALA A 197 -11.95 35.63 -30.38
CA ALA A 197 -12.82 35.68 -31.56
C ALA A 197 -13.86 34.54 -31.56
N SER A 198 -15.07 34.87 -31.99
CA SER A 198 -16.21 33.95 -32.14
C SER A 198 -15.93 32.92 -33.23
N GLY A 199 -16.10 31.64 -32.90
CA GLY A 199 -16.01 30.50 -33.82
C GLY A 199 -16.60 29.25 -33.18
N ASP A 200 -17.26 28.40 -33.98
CA ASP A 200 -17.91 27.18 -33.53
C ASP A 200 -16.88 26.10 -33.15
N TYR A 201 -16.54 26.01 -31.88
CA TYR A 201 -15.81 24.88 -31.33
C TYR A 201 -16.79 23.89 -30.71
N ALA A 202 -16.74 22.63 -31.14
CA ALA A 202 -17.50 21.55 -30.51
C ALA A 202 -17.16 21.47 -29.02
N THR A 203 -18.10 21.87 -28.17
CA THR A 203 -17.94 21.72 -26.72
C THR A 203 -17.91 20.24 -26.35
N ASN A 204 -17.19 19.89 -25.28
CA ASN A 204 -17.14 18.52 -24.73
C ASN A 204 -18.56 17.93 -24.49
N THR A 205 -19.56 18.79 -24.30
CA THR A 205 -20.97 18.43 -24.14
C THR A 205 -21.60 17.93 -25.44
N ASN A 206 -21.38 18.62 -26.58
CA ASN A 206 -21.89 18.20 -27.87
C ASN A 206 -21.24 16.89 -28.33
N LEU A 207 -19.93 16.73 -28.10
CA LEU A 207 -19.23 15.47 -28.34
C LEU A 207 -19.81 14.32 -27.51
N LYS A 208 -20.06 14.51 -26.20
CA LYS A 208 -20.70 13.50 -25.34
C LYS A 208 -22.11 13.14 -25.80
N ASN A 209 -22.90 14.12 -26.22
CA ASN A 209 -24.28 13.90 -26.65
C ASN A 209 -24.36 13.12 -27.97
N GLU A 210 -23.48 13.42 -28.93
CA GLU A 210 -23.43 12.70 -30.21
C GLU A 210 -22.79 11.29 -30.08
N LEU A 211 -21.81 11.10 -29.18
CA LEU A 211 -21.28 9.77 -28.84
C LEU A 211 -22.34 8.87 -28.20
N ASN A 212 -23.23 9.43 -27.37
CA ASN A 212 -24.34 8.68 -26.76
C ASN A 212 -25.41 8.23 -27.77
N LYS A 213 -25.49 8.86 -28.96
CA LYS A 213 -26.41 8.46 -30.04
C LYS A 213 -25.84 7.36 -30.95
N LYS A 214 -24.53 7.07 -30.91
CA LYS A 214 -23.89 6.07 -31.79
C LYS A 214 -24.08 4.61 -31.38
N PHE A 215 -24.66 4.34 -30.20
CA PHE A 215 -24.93 2.99 -29.73
C PHE A 215 -26.33 2.93 -29.12
N ASP A 216 -27.30 2.41 -29.89
CA ASP A 216 -28.68 2.28 -29.45
C ASP A 216 -28.83 1.12 -28.45
N LYS A 217 -28.75 1.47 -27.15
CA LYS A 217 -28.92 0.52 -26.05
C LYS A 217 -30.34 -0.07 -25.99
N GLY A 218 -31.30 0.51 -26.71
CA GLY A 218 -32.67 -0.02 -26.81
C GLY A 218 -32.74 -1.35 -27.59
N ASN A 219 -31.79 -1.62 -28.47
CA ASN A 219 -31.75 -2.85 -29.28
C ASN A 219 -31.04 -4.03 -28.58
N ILE A 220 -30.71 -3.93 -27.29
CA ILE A 220 -30.04 -4.99 -26.52
C ILE A 220 -31.08 -5.74 -25.67
N SER A 221 -31.31 -7.02 -25.97
CA SER A 221 -32.18 -7.89 -25.17
C SER A 221 -31.41 -8.53 -24.01
N GLN A 222 -31.99 -8.48 -22.82
CA GLN A 222 -31.52 -9.18 -21.62
C GLN A 222 -32.19 -10.55 -21.40
N ALA A 223 -33.10 -10.95 -22.31
CA ALA A 223 -33.84 -12.20 -22.23
C ALA A 223 -33.47 -13.14 -23.40
N THR A 224 -33.56 -14.45 -23.15
CA THR A 224 -33.49 -15.49 -24.20
C THR A 224 -34.76 -15.48 -25.03
N GLY A 225 -34.65 -15.54 -26.36
CA GLY A 225 -35.81 -15.53 -27.26
C GLY A 225 -35.47 -15.44 -28.75
N THR A 226 -36.49 -15.55 -29.60
CA THR A 226 -36.40 -15.63 -31.08
C THR A 226 -36.37 -14.27 -31.78
N SER A 227 -35.99 -13.19 -31.09
CA SER A 227 -36.01 -11.84 -31.66
C SER A 227 -35.11 -11.74 -32.89
N THR A 228 -35.68 -11.32 -34.01
CA THR A 228 -34.95 -11.05 -35.27
C THR A 228 -34.48 -9.59 -35.38
N ALA A 229 -34.84 -8.75 -34.40
CA ALA A 229 -34.61 -7.31 -34.42
C ALA A 229 -33.63 -6.80 -33.34
N HIS A 230 -33.31 -7.61 -32.32
CA HIS A 230 -32.49 -7.19 -31.18
C HIS A 230 -31.25 -8.10 -31.02
N VAL A 231 -30.17 -7.55 -30.47
CA VAL A 231 -28.92 -8.27 -30.18
C VAL A 231 -28.93 -8.78 -28.73
N ILE A 232 -28.46 -9.99 -28.48
CA ILE A 232 -28.39 -10.57 -27.12
C ILE A 232 -27.27 -9.93 -26.29
N SER A 233 -27.51 -9.67 -24.99
CA SER A 233 -26.47 -9.16 -24.09
C SER A 233 -25.42 -10.23 -23.74
N GLN A 234 -24.18 -9.83 -23.44
CA GLN A 234 -23.13 -10.74 -22.95
C GLN A 234 -23.57 -11.52 -21.70
N LYS A 235 -24.37 -10.88 -20.82
CA LYS A 235 -24.91 -11.54 -19.63
C LYS A 235 -25.95 -12.61 -20.00
N ALA A 236 -26.87 -12.29 -20.90
CA ALA A 236 -27.87 -13.24 -21.38
C ALA A 236 -27.24 -14.42 -22.13
N ALA A 237 -26.18 -14.19 -22.92
CA ALA A 237 -25.37 -15.25 -23.52
C ALA A 237 -24.70 -16.12 -22.43
N THR A 238 -24.11 -15.50 -21.40
CA THR A 238 -23.48 -16.23 -20.29
C THR A 238 -24.48 -17.12 -19.55
N ASP A 239 -25.67 -16.59 -19.25
CA ASP A 239 -26.72 -17.31 -18.53
C ASP A 239 -27.35 -18.44 -19.39
N ALA A 240 -27.41 -18.27 -20.72
CA ALA A 240 -27.98 -19.25 -21.66
C ALA A 240 -27.01 -20.36 -22.11
N PHE A 241 -25.71 -20.07 -22.19
CA PHE A 241 -24.67 -21.00 -22.67
C PHE A 241 -23.92 -21.75 -21.57
N GLN A 242 -24.32 -21.65 -20.29
CA GLN A 242 -23.87 -22.63 -19.30
C GLN A 242 -24.62 -23.96 -19.49
N PRO A 243 -23.92 -25.08 -19.77
CA PRO A 243 -24.57 -26.38 -19.80
C PRO A 243 -25.07 -26.73 -18.39
N LYS A 244 -26.38 -26.96 -18.25
CA LYS A 244 -26.97 -27.55 -17.03
C LYS A 244 -26.46 -28.98 -16.88
N GLY A 245 -25.32 -29.15 -16.22
CA GLY A 245 -24.92 -30.42 -15.64
C GLY A 245 -25.72 -30.71 -14.37
N ASN A 246 -25.92 -31.99 -14.04
CA ASN A 246 -26.51 -32.42 -12.78
C ASN A 246 -25.65 -31.94 -11.60
N TYR A 247 -26.05 -30.84 -10.96
CA TYR A 247 -25.38 -30.37 -9.75
C TYR A 247 -25.74 -31.27 -8.57
N GLN A 248 -24.71 -31.83 -7.93
CA GLN A 248 -24.81 -32.57 -6.67
C GLN A 248 -25.24 -31.63 -5.52
N PRO A 249 -25.89 -32.14 -4.46
CA PRO A 249 -26.40 -31.33 -3.36
C PRO A 249 -25.31 -30.48 -2.68
N LYS A 250 -25.72 -29.34 -2.12
CA LYS A 250 -24.86 -28.37 -1.44
C LYS A 250 -24.10 -29.03 -0.28
N GLY A 251 -22.80 -29.24 -0.45
CA GLY A 251 -21.86 -29.70 0.56
C GLY A 251 -20.43 -29.22 0.24
N ASN A 252 -19.58 -29.12 1.26
CA ASN A 252 -18.18 -28.70 1.10
C ASN A 252 -17.34 -29.88 0.61
N TYR A 253 -17.21 -30.03 -0.71
CA TYR A 253 -16.40 -31.08 -1.33
C TYR A 253 -15.12 -30.51 -1.96
N ALA A 254 -14.00 -31.22 -1.80
CA ALA A 254 -12.75 -30.94 -2.51
C ALA A 254 -12.72 -31.78 -3.80
N LEU A 255 -12.68 -31.12 -4.96
CA LEU A 255 -12.52 -31.76 -6.26
C LEU A 255 -11.05 -32.12 -6.52
N VAL A 256 -10.79 -33.33 -7.01
CA VAL A 256 -9.49 -33.72 -7.57
C VAL A 256 -9.14 -32.76 -8.71
N GLY A 257 -8.06 -32.00 -8.55
CA GLY A 257 -7.65 -30.93 -9.47
C GLY A 257 -8.02 -29.50 -9.05
N ALA A 258 -8.79 -29.31 -7.97
CA ALA A 258 -9.16 -28.00 -7.43
C ALA A 258 -8.38 -27.62 -6.15
N SER A 259 -7.42 -28.44 -5.73
CA SER A 259 -6.60 -28.28 -4.54
C SER A 259 -5.13 -28.50 -4.88
N TYR A 260 -4.26 -27.61 -4.41
CA TYR A 260 -2.81 -27.78 -4.51
C TYR A 260 -2.33 -28.67 -3.36
N THR A 261 -1.47 -29.64 -3.65
CA THR A 261 -0.69 -30.33 -2.61
C THR A 261 0.12 -29.31 -1.80
N LYS A 262 0.49 -29.64 -0.56
CA LYS A 262 1.32 -28.76 0.28
C LYS A 262 2.58 -28.29 -0.48
N THR A 263 3.22 -29.20 -1.19
CA THR A 263 4.38 -28.93 -2.07
C THR A 263 4.06 -28.00 -3.24
N GLU A 264 2.94 -28.19 -3.93
CA GLU A 264 2.53 -27.27 -5.02
C GLU A 264 2.14 -25.89 -4.48
N SER A 265 1.53 -25.82 -3.31
CA SER A 265 1.18 -24.58 -2.64
C SER A 265 2.43 -23.81 -2.21
N ASP A 266 3.38 -24.48 -1.56
CA ASP A 266 4.62 -23.87 -1.08
C ASP A 266 5.53 -23.39 -2.25
N ASN A 267 5.43 -24.01 -3.42
CA ASN A 267 6.18 -23.60 -4.62
C ASN A 267 5.51 -22.44 -5.40
N LYS A 268 4.18 -22.30 -5.32
CA LYS A 268 3.40 -21.34 -6.14
C LYS A 268 2.88 -20.14 -5.34
N TYR A 269 2.83 -20.25 -4.02
CA TYR A 269 2.27 -19.24 -3.13
C TYR A 269 3.16 -19.06 -1.89
N GLN A 270 3.32 -17.81 -1.46
CA GLN A 270 4.07 -17.46 -0.25
C GLN A 270 3.10 -17.13 0.90
N PRO A 271 3.53 -17.22 2.17
CA PRO A 271 2.71 -16.82 3.33
C PRO A 271 2.16 -15.41 3.17
N LYS A 272 0.91 -15.19 3.59
CA LYS A 272 0.24 -13.90 3.52
C LYS A 272 0.86 -12.91 4.52
N GLY A 273 1.12 -11.69 4.08
CA GLY A 273 1.73 -10.62 4.87
C GLY A 273 1.49 -9.25 4.24
N ASN A 274 1.89 -8.18 4.92
CA ASN A 274 1.71 -6.81 4.43
C ASN A 274 2.78 -6.48 3.38
N TYR A 275 2.55 -6.96 2.16
CA TYR A 275 3.48 -6.87 1.05
C TYR A 275 3.01 -5.84 0.02
N LEU A 276 3.76 -4.74 -0.16
CA LEU A 276 3.48 -3.72 -1.19
C LEU A 276 3.96 -4.19 -2.57
N ALA A 277 3.13 -4.01 -3.60
CA ALA A 277 3.43 -4.42 -4.97
C ALA A 277 4.60 -3.62 -5.59
N THR A 278 5.49 -4.31 -6.30
CA THR A 278 6.65 -3.72 -6.98
C THR A 278 6.19 -2.63 -7.96
N GLY A 279 6.73 -1.41 -7.81
CA GLY A 279 6.35 -0.24 -8.60
C GLY A 279 5.60 0.86 -7.82
N TYR A 280 5.15 0.57 -6.59
CA TYR A 280 4.46 1.53 -5.71
C TYR A 280 5.23 1.88 -4.42
N SER A 281 6.48 1.43 -4.27
CA SER A 281 7.31 1.68 -3.08
C SER A 281 8.78 1.88 -3.45
N TYR A 282 9.48 2.68 -2.65
CA TYR A 282 10.94 2.77 -2.65
C TYR A 282 11.47 1.93 -1.48
N SER A 283 12.53 1.16 -1.68
CA SER A 283 13.23 0.53 -0.55
C SER A 283 13.79 1.61 0.39
N LYS A 284 14.01 1.29 1.66
CA LYS A 284 14.51 2.23 2.67
C LYS A 284 15.85 2.82 2.25
N SER A 285 16.75 2.01 1.68
CA SER A 285 18.01 2.47 1.11
C SER A 285 17.84 3.36 -0.13
N GLU A 286 16.89 3.06 -1.02
CA GLU A 286 16.57 3.93 -2.17
C GLU A 286 15.92 5.25 -1.73
N SER A 287 15.06 5.20 -0.72
CA SER A 287 14.40 6.37 -0.14
C SER A 287 15.42 7.25 0.59
N ASP A 288 16.26 6.67 1.44
CA ASP A 288 17.33 7.37 2.18
C ASP A 288 18.43 7.88 1.23
N GLY A 289 18.63 7.22 0.08
CA GLY A 289 19.54 7.63 -0.98
C GLY A 289 19.03 8.83 -1.79
N LYS A 290 17.76 8.78 -2.22
CA LYS A 290 17.14 9.77 -3.14
C LYS A 290 16.37 10.90 -2.45
N TYR A 291 15.95 10.74 -1.21
CA TYR A 291 15.08 11.67 -0.48
C TYR A 291 15.64 12.01 0.91
N GLN A 292 15.28 13.17 1.43
CA GLN A 292 15.60 13.63 2.79
C GLN A 292 14.31 13.90 3.58
N PRO A 293 14.29 13.76 4.93
CA PRO A 293 13.10 14.02 5.74
C PRO A 293 12.53 15.41 5.44
N LYS A 294 11.21 15.57 5.37
CA LYS A 294 10.60 16.91 5.27
C LYS A 294 10.92 17.69 6.55
N GLY A 295 11.74 18.72 6.38
CA GLY A 295 12.08 19.68 7.43
C GLY A 295 12.08 21.08 6.85
N ASN A 296 11.88 22.09 7.69
CA ASN A 296 12.14 23.48 7.32
C ASN A 296 13.66 23.67 7.18
N TYR A 297 14.21 23.36 6.01
CA TYR A 297 15.61 23.65 5.66
C TYR A 297 15.81 25.11 5.21
N GLN A 298 14.86 25.99 5.50
CA GLN A 298 15.08 27.41 5.41
C GLN A 298 15.89 27.87 6.63
N PRO A 299 16.94 28.70 6.47
CA PRO A 299 17.33 29.56 7.56
C PRO A 299 16.09 30.39 7.95
N LYS A 300 15.79 30.46 9.25
CA LYS A 300 14.64 31.21 9.80
C LYS A 300 14.63 32.64 9.23
N GLY A 301 13.77 32.89 8.24
CA GLY A 301 13.70 34.16 7.52
C GLY A 301 12.44 34.24 6.65
N ASN A 302 11.78 35.40 6.65
CA ASN A 302 10.55 35.64 5.88
C ASN A 302 10.92 36.08 4.45
N TYR A 303 10.55 35.29 3.43
CA TYR A 303 10.95 35.53 2.04
C TYR A 303 9.76 35.49 1.06
N ALA A 304 9.73 36.43 0.10
CA ALA A 304 8.76 36.48 -1.01
C ALA A 304 9.42 36.14 -2.36
N VAL A 305 8.64 35.58 -3.31
CA VAL A 305 9.10 35.05 -4.60
C VAL A 305 9.29 36.15 -5.66
N ILE A 306 10.41 36.14 -6.39
CA ILE A 306 10.74 37.07 -7.49
C ILE A 306 9.82 36.86 -8.71
N GLY A 307 9.42 37.97 -9.32
CA GLY A 307 8.49 38.06 -10.46
C GLY A 307 7.47 39.20 -10.31
N SER A 308 7.36 39.76 -9.10
CA SER A 308 6.36 40.78 -8.73
C SER A 308 6.93 41.99 -7.98
N SER A 309 8.25 42.23 -7.99
CA SER A 309 8.88 43.31 -7.20
C SER A 309 10.26 43.75 -7.73
N TYR A 310 10.58 45.04 -7.57
CA TYR A 310 11.92 45.62 -7.79
C TYR A 310 12.79 45.48 -6.54
N THR A 311 14.12 45.32 -6.70
CA THR A 311 15.06 45.28 -5.58
C THR A 311 15.25 46.66 -4.95
N LYS A 312 15.72 46.72 -3.69
CA LYS A 312 15.96 47.99 -2.97
C LYS A 312 16.92 48.93 -3.72
N ALA A 313 17.99 48.40 -4.31
CA ALA A 313 18.90 49.19 -5.16
C ALA A 313 18.24 49.72 -6.44
N GLU A 314 17.34 48.96 -7.06
CA GLU A 314 16.57 49.39 -8.24
C GLU A 314 15.47 50.39 -7.88
N SER A 315 14.91 50.29 -6.67
CA SER A 315 13.93 51.23 -6.13
C SER A 315 14.60 52.54 -5.71
N ASP A 316 15.71 52.48 -4.96
CA ASP A 316 16.49 53.62 -4.50
C ASP A 316 17.10 54.43 -5.68
N SER A 317 17.36 53.76 -6.82
CA SER A 317 17.81 54.41 -8.06
C SER A 317 16.67 55.03 -8.88
N ARG A 318 15.41 54.63 -8.65
CA ARG A 318 14.25 55.06 -9.46
C ARG A 318 13.25 55.94 -8.72
N TYR A 319 13.21 55.91 -7.39
CA TYR A 319 12.25 56.63 -6.56
C TYR A 319 12.89 57.07 -5.22
N GLN A 320 12.60 58.29 -4.74
CA GLN A 320 12.98 58.75 -3.39
C GLN A 320 11.90 58.40 -2.35
N ALA A 321 12.32 57.95 -1.16
CA ALA A 321 11.45 57.55 -0.06
C ALA A 321 10.76 58.72 0.65
N LYS A 322 9.51 58.51 1.11
CA LYS A 322 8.68 59.50 1.81
C LYS A 322 8.66 59.23 3.33
N GLY A 323 9.45 60.01 4.09
CA GLY A 323 9.44 60.15 5.57
C GLY A 323 10.28 59.08 6.32
N ASN A 324 11.19 59.37 7.26
CA ASN A 324 11.43 60.55 8.09
C ASN A 324 12.72 61.26 7.70
N VAL A 325 12.59 62.50 7.24
CA VAL A 325 13.71 63.38 6.96
C VAL A 325 14.17 63.99 8.28
N THR A 326 15.37 63.67 8.74
CA THR A 326 15.92 64.25 9.98
C THR A 326 17.11 65.14 9.68
N LEU A 327 17.26 66.23 10.43
CA LEU A 327 18.42 67.10 10.35
C LEU A 327 19.48 66.58 11.32
N LYS A 328 20.60 66.08 10.78
CA LYS A 328 21.78 65.73 11.58
C LYS A 328 22.73 66.91 11.62
N GLU A 329 23.05 67.40 12.81
CA GLU A 329 24.13 68.37 12.99
C GLU A 329 25.48 67.71 12.68
N ILE A 330 26.23 68.31 11.75
CA ILE A 330 27.56 67.83 11.36
C ILE A 330 28.67 68.79 11.76
N PHE A 331 28.30 70.02 12.11
CA PHE A 331 29.19 71.03 12.62
C PHE A 331 28.42 72.02 13.50
N SER A 332 29.01 72.38 14.63
CA SER A 332 28.61 73.54 15.42
C SER A 332 29.82 74.19 16.07
N SER A 333 29.83 75.52 16.19
CA SER A 333 30.89 76.30 16.82
C SER A 333 30.34 77.62 17.36
N ASN A 334 30.70 77.98 18.58
CA ASN A 334 30.33 79.28 19.16
C ASN A 334 31.04 80.46 18.47
N LYS A 335 32.19 80.23 17.82
CA LYS A 335 32.96 81.28 17.13
C LYS A 335 32.63 81.39 15.64
N GLY A 336 32.05 80.34 15.06
CA GLY A 336 31.87 80.21 13.61
C GLY A 336 33.15 79.84 12.86
N LEU A 337 32.99 79.32 11.65
CA LEU A 337 34.04 79.18 10.64
C LEU A 337 34.09 80.45 9.81
N THR A 338 35.29 80.94 9.50
CA THR A 338 35.55 82.15 8.70
C THR A 338 36.39 81.83 7.47
N ASP A 339 36.67 82.84 6.63
CA ASP A 339 37.39 82.71 5.37
C ASP A 339 38.68 81.89 5.46
N GLY A 340 38.82 80.94 4.54
CA GLY A 340 39.95 80.02 4.45
C GLY A 340 39.92 78.86 5.44
N GLN A 341 39.02 78.86 6.42
CA GLN A 341 38.94 77.80 7.42
C GLN A 341 38.15 76.59 6.91
N SER A 342 38.53 75.43 7.42
CA SER A 342 37.87 74.17 7.12
C SER A 342 37.73 73.31 8.36
N VAL A 343 36.73 72.42 8.36
CA VAL A 343 36.48 71.48 9.44
C VAL A 343 36.22 70.09 8.88
N HIS A 344 36.70 69.06 9.58
CA HIS A 344 36.28 67.69 9.32
C HIS A 344 34.86 67.46 9.83
N ILE A 345 34.01 66.89 8.98
CA ILE A 345 32.62 66.59 9.29
C ILE A 345 32.39 65.08 9.37
N SER A 346 31.33 64.66 10.06
CA SER A 346 31.13 63.26 10.47
C SER A 346 30.69 62.30 9.35
N MET A 347 30.46 62.79 8.13
CA MET A 347 30.01 61.98 6.99
C MET A 347 30.19 62.71 5.65
N ASP A 348 30.24 61.92 4.57
CA ASP A 348 30.27 62.44 3.20
C ASP A 348 28.97 63.18 2.88
N CYS A 349 29.11 64.49 2.65
CA CYS A 349 28.00 65.39 2.39
C CYS A 349 27.81 65.75 0.91
N ARG A 350 28.57 65.14 0.00
CA ARG A 350 28.40 65.36 -1.44
C ARG A 350 27.00 64.89 -1.88
N GLY A 351 26.34 65.69 -2.70
CA GLY A 351 24.99 65.43 -3.20
C GLY A 351 23.89 65.48 -2.13
N ARG A 352 24.19 65.92 -0.90
CA ARG A 352 23.21 66.05 0.18
C ARG A 352 22.76 67.50 0.36
N PHE A 353 21.54 67.66 0.85
CA PHE A 353 21.02 68.95 1.28
C PHE A 353 21.64 69.37 2.61
N LEU A 354 22.34 70.49 2.59
CA LEU A 354 22.96 71.14 3.75
C LEU A 354 22.16 72.36 4.16
N PHE A 355 21.95 72.51 5.44
CA PHE A 355 21.32 73.65 6.10
C PHE A 355 22.41 74.39 6.86
N ILE A 356 22.87 75.50 6.30
CA ILE A 356 23.98 76.31 6.82
C ILE A 356 23.44 77.52 7.55
N SER A 357 23.85 77.67 8.81
CA SER A 357 23.53 78.83 9.64
C SER A 357 24.80 79.63 9.91
N ALA A 358 24.70 80.94 9.76
CA ALA A 358 25.78 81.88 9.99
C ALA A 358 25.38 82.96 10.97
N ASN A 359 26.35 83.45 11.73
CA ASN A 359 26.19 84.52 12.69
C ASN A 359 25.94 85.81 11.90
N HIS A 360 24.71 86.31 11.89
CA HIS A 360 24.40 87.63 11.31
C HIS A 360 23.24 88.26 12.08
N SER A 361 23.13 89.58 12.00
CA SER A 361 22.28 90.45 12.83
C SER A 361 20.76 90.26 12.65
N GLY A 362 20.31 89.27 11.86
CA GLY A 362 18.90 89.03 11.52
C GLY A 362 18.29 87.74 12.07
N GLY A 363 19.00 86.95 12.88
CA GLY A 363 18.47 85.69 13.45
C GLY A 363 18.05 84.68 12.37
N GLY A 364 18.84 84.58 11.30
CA GLY A 364 18.42 83.95 10.06
C GLY A 364 18.21 82.44 10.15
N LYS A 365 17.13 82.03 9.49
CA LYS A 365 16.85 80.63 9.18
C LYS A 365 18.04 80.04 8.40
N PRO A 366 18.35 78.75 8.59
CA PRO A 366 19.41 78.11 7.83
C PRO A 366 19.15 78.22 6.32
N SER A 367 20.22 78.43 5.57
CA SER A 367 20.15 78.45 4.12
C SER A 367 20.43 77.07 3.57
N LEU A 368 19.61 76.67 2.61
CA LEU A 368 19.68 75.36 1.98
C LEU A 368 20.65 75.41 0.80
N CYS A 369 21.66 74.54 0.79
CA CYS A 369 22.51 74.33 -0.37
C CYS A 369 22.74 72.83 -0.63
N LEU A 370 23.16 72.49 -1.84
CA LEU A 370 23.57 71.13 -2.21
C LEU A 370 24.88 71.22 -2.97
N ILE A 371 25.93 70.58 -2.44
CA ILE A 371 27.26 70.58 -3.04
C ILE A 371 27.44 69.22 -3.73
N PRO A 372 27.45 69.14 -5.07
CA PRO A 372 27.35 67.85 -5.78
C PRO A 372 28.63 67.01 -5.70
N MET A 373 29.80 67.64 -5.55
CA MET A 373 31.11 66.98 -5.54
C MET A 373 32.15 67.82 -4.78
N ASP A 374 33.33 67.24 -4.54
CA ASP A 374 34.46 67.98 -3.94
C ASP A 374 34.96 69.10 -4.83
N ASP A 375 35.60 70.09 -4.22
CA ASP A 375 36.23 71.24 -4.88
C ASP A 375 35.28 72.07 -5.75
N PHE A 376 33.97 71.92 -5.54
CA PHE A 376 32.93 72.69 -6.22
C PHE A 376 32.44 73.83 -5.31
N PRO A 377 32.93 75.08 -5.49
CA PRO A 377 32.51 76.21 -4.68
C PRO A 377 31.08 76.63 -5.01
N ILE A 378 30.25 76.77 -3.97
CA ILE A 378 28.88 77.26 -4.09
C ILE A 378 28.71 78.48 -3.21
N CYS A 379 28.15 79.54 -3.81
CA CYS A 379 27.66 80.70 -3.09
C CYS A 379 26.35 80.35 -2.37
N VAL A 380 26.35 80.49 -1.05
CA VAL A 380 25.21 80.27 -0.17
C VAL A 380 24.77 81.63 0.35
N PRO A 381 23.60 82.15 -0.07
CA PRO A 381 23.04 83.35 0.53
C PRO A 381 22.68 83.02 1.98
N LEU A 382 23.05 83.85 2.94
CA LEU A 382 22.87 83.58 4.38
C LEU A 382 21.87 84.52 5.06
N GLY A 383 21.25 85.43 4.30
CA GLY A 383 20.24 86.39 4.76
C GLY A 383 20.79 87.81 4.89
N ALA A 384 19.92 88.83 4.95
CA ALA A 384 20.30 90.24 5.16
C ALA A 384 21.43 90.77 4.23
N GLY A 385 21.45 90.32 2.96
CA GLY A 385 22.48 90.68 1.97
C GLY A 385 23.85 90.01 2.17
N SER A 386 23.93 89.04 3.09
CA SER A 386 25.14 88.30 3.42
C SER A 386 25.19 86.97 2.66
N TYR A 387 26.40 86.49 2.35
CA TYR A 387 26.62 85.19 1.69
C TYR A 387 27.99 84.61 2.05
N ALA A 388 28.15 83.31 1.85
CA ALA A 388 29.43 82.63 1.94
C ALA A 388 29.65 81.75 0.71
N ILE A 389 30.89 81.64 0.25
CA ILE A 389 31.29 80.65 -0.74
C ILE A 389 31.90 79.48 0.03
N VAL A 390 31.30 78.31 -0.14
CA VAL A 390 31.68 77.09 0.58
C VAL A 390 31.91 75.95 -0.40
N ARG A 391 32.75 75.00 -0.01
CA ARG A 391 32.98 73.77 -0.77
C ARG A 391 33.19 72.58 0.16
N LEU A 392 33.00 71.38 -0.40
CA LEU A 392 33.41 70.15 0.23
C LEU A 392 34.76 69.68 -0.32
N LYS A 393 35.52 68.97 0.50
CA LYS A 393 36.81 68.37 0.15
C LYS A 393 36.96 66.98 0.78
N ASN A 394 37.96 66.24 0.31
CA ASN A 394 38.40 64.96 0.87
C ASN A 394 37.26 63.93 0.97
N ASN A 395 36.71 63.58 -0.19
CA ASN A 395 35.55 62.72 -0.35
C ASN A 395 34.33 63.20 0.45
N GLY A 396 34.07 64.51 0.43
CA GLY A 396 32.93 65.12 1.11
C GLY A 396 33.02 65.22 2.61
N MET A 397 34.20 64.92 3.20
CA MET A 397 34.42 64.83 4.64
C MET A 397 35.01 66.10 5.25
N ILE A 398 35.36 67.11 4.45
CA ILE A 398 35.83 68.42 4.91
C ILE A 398 34.89 69.49 4.38
N PHE A 399 34.35 70.32 5.27
CA PHE A 399 33.60 71.52 4.92
C PHE A 399 34.53 72.73 5.00
N GLN A 400 34.69 73.47 3.90
CA GLN A 400 35.55 74.64 3.82
C GLN A 400 34.74 75.88 3.47
N VAL A 401 35.08 76.98 4.15
CA VAL A 401 34.67 78.32 3.79
C VAL A 401 35.79 78.95 2.96
N ASP A 402 35.48 79.31 1.72
CA ASP A 402 36.45 79.99 0.86
C ASP A 402 36.41 81.51 1.05
N TYR A 403 35.19 82.04 1.24
CA TYR A 403 34.94 83.47 1.31
C TYR A 403 33.63 83.76 2.05
N GLN A 404 33.56 84.88 2.77
CA GLN A 404 32.36 85.38 3.41
C GLN A 404 32.21 86.87 3.13
N TYR A 405 30.95 87.28 3.02
CA TYR A 405 30.55 88.66 2.90
C TYR A 405 29.67 89.05 4.09
N ASN A 406 29.90 90.25 4.64
CA ASN A 406 29.12 90.86 5.71
C ASN A 406 29.02 89.98 6.99
N ASP A 407 30.18 89.60 7.54
CA ASP A 407 30.38 88.84 8.80
C ASP A 407 29.61 87.52 8.93
N SER A 408 29.44 86.80 7.83
CA SER A 408 28.67 85.55 7.74
C SER A 408 29.38 84.31 8.31
N ALA A 409 29.97 84.40 9.51
CA ALA A 409 30.69 83.28 10.11
C ALA A 409 29.75 82.07 10.33
N ILE A 410 30.03 80.96 9.65
CA ILE A 410 29.18 79.76 9.67
C ILE A 410 29.33 79.08 11.02
N HIS A 411 28.29 79.10 11.85
CA HIS A 411 28.34 78.56 13.21
C HIS A 411 27.66 77.19 13.34
N LYS A 412 26.85 76.78 12.36
CA LYS A 412 26.19 75.48 12.37
C LYS A 412 25.92 74.98 10.96
N VAL A 413 26.14 73.69 10.75
CA VAL A 413 25.76 73.00 9.51
C VAL A 413 25.01 71.73 9.89
N ASN A 414 23.81 71.57 9.34
CA ASN A 414 23.07 70.32 9.41
C ASN A 414 22.98 69.71 8.02
N VAL A 415 22.93 68.40 7.95
CA VAL A 415 22.69 67.66 6.73
C VAL A 415 21.39 66.89 6.86
N LEU A 416 20.66 66.85 5.75
CA LEU A 416 19.47 66.05 5.61
C LEU A 416 19.86 64.56 5.52
N VAL A 417 19.41 63.75 6.49
CA VAL A 417 19.68 62.30 6.56
C VAL A 417 18.43 61.47 6.66
#